data_AF-A0A1H1ZFM4-F1
#
_entry.id   AF-A0A1H1ZFM4-F1
#
_cell.length_a   1.000
_cell.length_b   1.000
_cell.length_c   1.000
_cell.angle_alpha   90.00
_cell.angle_beta   90.00
_cell.angle_gamma   90.00
#
_symmetry.space_group_name_H-M   'P 1'
#
loop_
_entity.id
_entity.type
_entity.pdbx_description
1 polymer ?
#
loop_
_entity_poly.entity_id
_entity_poly.type
_entity_poly.pdbx_seq_one_letter_code
_entity_poly.pdbx_strand_id
1 'polypeptide(L)'
;MTEPDDLDLTVPPSGTGCVECLDAGGWWVHLRRCASCGHIGCCDTSPAQHATAHASATGHDLIRSFEPGETWFYRYGDEAFFASGPDLAPPEHHPVDQPVPGPVGAVPADWRDHVH
;
A
#
# COMPACT_ATOMS: atom_id res chain seq x y z
N MET A 1 -4.08 17.44 20.75
CA MET A 1 -5.08 16.77 19.89
C MET A 1 -4.65 17.04 18.47
N THR A 2 -3.73 16.23 17.96
CA THR A 2 -3.32 16.30 16.56
C THR A 2 -4.38 15.50 15.83
N GLU A 3 -5.32 16.17 15.18
CA GLU A 3 -6.13 15.53 14.14
C GLU A 3 -5.36 15.79 12.84
N PRO A 4 -4.48 14.88 12.39
CA PRO A 4 -3.85 15.06 11.11
C PRO A 4 -4.89 14.82 10.02
N ASP A 5 -4.79 15.66 9.00
CA ASP A 5 -5.38 15.54 7.67
C ASP A 5 -4.84 14.25 6.99
N ASP A 6 -5.13 13.08 7.55
CA ASP A 6 -4.59 11.78 7.12
C ASP A 6 -5.47 11.11 6.05
N LEU A 7 -6.51 11.81 5.60
CA LEU A 7 -7.47 11.29 4.66
C LEU A 7 -7.85 12.36 3.65
N ASP A 8 -7.39 12.18 2.41
CA ASP A 8 -7.83 12.94 1.25
C ASP A 8 -8.48 11.99 0.24
N LEU A 9 -9.80 12.15 0.08
CA LEU A 9 -10.60 11.30 -0.81
C LEU A 9 -10.42 11.65 -2.29
N THR A 10 -9.75 12.76 -2.61
CA THR A 10 -9.66 13.30 -3.97
C THR A 10 -8.34 12.96 -4.66
N VAL A 11 -7.30 12.57 -3.91
CA VAL A 11 -5.97 12.29 -4.45
C VAL A 11 -5.95 10.89 -5.07
N PRO A 12 -5.67 10.74 -6.38
CA PRO A 12 -5.59 9.43 -7.03
C PRO A 12 -4.36 8.64 -6.56
N PRO A 13 -4.33 7.31 -6.77
CA PRO A 13 -3.16 6.52 -6.43
C PRO A 13 -1.95 6.92 -7.30
N SER A 14 -0.74 6.81 -6.73
CA SER A 14 0.52 7.15 -7.44
C SER A 14 0.83 6.22 -8.61
N GLY A 15 0.15 5.08 -8.70
CA GLY A 15 0.30 4.11 -9.78
C GLY A 15 -0.51 2.83 -9.55
N THR A 16 -0.17 1.78 -10.29
CA THR A 16 -0.80 0.45 -10.18
C THR A 16 -0.05 -0.50 -9.25
N GLY A 17 1.11 -0.11 -8.74
CA GLY A 17 2.02 -0.92 -7.93
C GLY A 17 2.91 -0.05 -7.05
N CYS A 18 3.74 -0.69 -6.22
CA CYS A 18 4.68 0.03 -5.37
C CYS A 18 5.72 0.75 -6.23
N VAL A 19 5.77 2.08 -6.11
CA VAL A 19 6.58 2.95 -6.98
C VAL A 19 8.06 2.59 -6.87
N GLU A 20 8.52 2.38 -5.65
CA GLU A 20 9.91 2.11 -5.30
C GLU A 20 10.32 0.70 -5.73
N CYS A 21 9.45 -0.30 -5.58
CA CYS A 21 9.72 -1.64 -6.11
C CYS A 21 9.79 -1.62 -7.64
N LEU A 22 8.92 -0.87 -8.32
CA LEU A 22 8.95 -0.76 -9.78
C LEU A 22 10.24 -0.08 -10.26
N ASP A 23 10.67 1.00 -9.62
CA ASP A 23 11.89 1.73 -9.97
C ASP A 23 13.16 0.88 -9.73
N ALA A 24 13.19 0.12 -8.63
CA ALA A 24 14.31 -0.75 -8.29
C ALA A 24 14.31 -2.10 -9.04
N GLY A 25 13.28 -2.41 -9.82
CA GLY A 25 13.10 -3.75 -10.42
C GLY A 25 12.85 -4.86 -9.39
N GLY A 26 12.27 -4.50 -8.24
CA GLY A 26 11.88 -5.40 -7.17
C GLY A 26 10.45 -5.94 -7.31
N TRP A 27 9.98 -6.55 -6.22
CA TRP A 27 8.66 -7.17 -6.14
C TRP A 27 8.03 -6.94 -4.76
N TRP A 28 6.75 -7.27 -4.61
CA TRP A 28 5.94 -7.08 -3.41
C TRP A 28 4.92 -8.21 -3.25
N VAL A 29 4.46 -8.44 -2.03
CA VAL A 29 3.37 -9.35 -1.71
C VAL A 29 2.04 -8.63 -1.92
N HIS A 30 1.70 -7.70 -1.04
CA HIS A 30 0.47 -6.89 -1.10
C HIS A 30 0.78 -5.40 -1.17
N LEU A 31 -0.17 -4.63 -1.68
CA LEU A 31 -0.06 -3.19 -1.84
C LEU A 31 -0.94 -2.45 -0.82
N ARG A 32 -0.40 -1.35 -0.31
CA ARG A 32 -1.06 -0.41 0.59
C ARG A 32 -1.05 0.96 -0.05
N ARG A 33 -2.18 1.65 0.00
CA ARG A 33 -2.33 3.03 -0.47
C ARG A 33 -2.39 3.96 0.73
N CYS A 34 -1.56 5.00 0.73
CA CYS A 34 -1.70 6.11 1.66
C CYS A 34 -3.02 6.85 1.40
N ALA A 35 -3.83 7.01 2.44
CA ALA A 35 -5.13 7.67 2.36
C ALA A 35 -4.99 9.21 2.26
N SER A 36 -3.85 9.78 2.66
CA SER A 36 -3.58 11.22 2.60
C SER A 36 -3.03 11.68 1.25
N CYS A 37 -2.06 10.96 0.66
CA CYS A 37 -1.39 11.41 -0.57
C CYS A 37 -1.48 10.44 -1.75
N GLY A 38 -2.19 9.31 -1.62
CA GLY A 38 -2.33 8.32 -2.69
C GLY A 38 -1.08 7.50 -3.00
N HIS A 39 0.02 7.66 -2.25
CA HIS A 39 1.23 6.85 -2.46
C HIS A 39 0.96 5.35 -2.29
N ILE A 40 1.38 4.54 -3.27
CA ILE A 40 1.30 3.08 -3.20
C ILE A 40 2.64 2.50 -2.72
N GLY A 41 2.61 1.84 -1.57
CA GLY A 41 3.75 1.12 -0.99
C GLY A 41 3.48 -0.38 -0.86
N CYS A 42 4.54 -1.18 -0.80
CA CYS A 42 4.42 -2.60 -0.47
C CYS A 42 4.26 -2.81 1.04
N CYS A 43 3.52 -3.85 1.42
CA CYS A 43 3.25 -4.16 2.82
C CYS A 43 4.52 -4.57 3.60
N ASP A 44 4.39 -4.59 4.92
CA ASP A 44 5.37 -5.06 5.91
C ASP A 44 5.83 -6.52 5.68
N THR A 45 4.97 -7.39 5.17
CA THR A 45 5.37 -8.76 4.75
C THR A 45 6.26 -8.78 3.50
N SER A 46 6.28 -7.69 2.71
CA SER A 46 7.16 -7.58 1.54
C SER A 46 8.58 -7.22 1.98
N PRO A 47 9.63 -7.68 1.26
CA PRO A 47 11.02 -7.48 1.68
C PRO A 47 11.44 -6.01 1.86
N ALA A 48 10.80 -5.07 1.14
CA ALA A 48 11.17 -3.66 1.16
C ALA A 48 10.33 -2.76 2.09
N GLN A 49 9.15 -3.23 2.55
CA GLN A 49 8.32 -2.55 3.55
C GLN A 49 8.04 -1.04 3.29
N HIS A 50 7.83 -0.67 2.03
CA HIS A 50 7.74 0.73 1.62
C HIS A 50 6.54 1.49 2.21
N ALA A 51 5.42 0.81 2.51
CA ALA A 51 4.27 1.46 3.14
C ALA A 51 4.61 2.02 4.53
N THR A 52 5.28 1.22 5.37
CA THR A 52 5.71 1.61 6.72
C THR A 52 6.82 2.67 6.66
N ALA A 53 7.76 2.53 5.72
CA ALA A 53 8.82 3.52 5.51
C ALA A 53 8.23 4.88 5.09
N HIS A 54 7.23 4.88 4.19
CA HIS A 54 6.52 6.08 3.75
C HIS A 54 5.78 6.75 4.92
N ALA A 55 5.04 5.98 5.72
CA ALA A 55 4.35 6.51 6.90
C ALA A 55 5.34 7.18 7.86
N SER A 56 6.46 6.52 8.16
CA SER A 56 7.51 7.07 9.04
C SER A 56 8.20 8.32 8.48
N ALA A 57 8.38 8.41 7.16
CA ALA A 57 9.06 9.53 6.51
C ALA A 57 8.16 10.77 6.33
N THR A 58 6.85 10.57 6.14
CA THR A 58 5.90 11.65 5.83
C THR A 58 5.00 12.02 7.00
N GLY A 59 4.80 11.12 7.95
CA GLY A 59 3.78 11.23 8.99
C GLY A 59 2.36 10.91 8.50
N HIS A 60 2.21 10.27 7.34
CA HIS A 60 0.92 9.78 6.86
C HIS A 60 0.67 8.37 7.41
N ASP A 61 -0.01 8.29 8.53
CA ASP A 61 -0.17 7.04 9.27
C ASP A 61 -1.33 6.20 8.76
N LEU A 62 -2.31 6.78 8.05
CA LEU A 62 -3.48 6.08 7.52
C LEU A 62 -3.21 5.52 6.13
N ILE A 63 -3.31 4.19 6.04
CA ILE A 63 -3.28 3.44 4.80
C ILE A 63 -4.61 2.71 4.58
N ARG A 64 -4.93 2.47 3.31
CA ARG A 64 -5.99 1.58 2.84
C ARG A 64 -5.36 0.40 2.11
N SER A 65 -5.99 -0.77 2.16
CA SER A 65 -5.62 -1.84 1.23
C SER A 65 -5.81 -1.39 -0.22
N PHE A 66 -4.88 -1.77 -1.08
CA PHE A 66 -4.96 -1.55 -2.52
C PHE A 66 -5.15 -2.88 -3.28
N GLU A 67 -5.64 -3.90 -2.59
CA GLU A 67 -5.97 -5.20 -3.16
C GLU A 67 -7.43 -5.24 -3.63
N PRO A 68 -7.76 -5.93 -4.73
CA PRO A 68 -9.13 -6.06 -5.23
C PRO A 68 -10.09 -6.65 -4.18
N GLY A 69 -11.19 -5.95 -3.93
CA GLY A 69 -12.22 -6.38 -2.98
C GLY A 69 -11.95 -6.06 -1.52
N GLU A 70 -10.80 -5.45 -1.19
CA GLU A 70 -10.47 -5.03 0.15
C GLU A 70 -10.72 -3.52 0.35
N THR A 71 -11.45 -3.15 1.40
CA THR A 71 -11.82 -1.75 1.71
C THR A 71 -11.37 -1.31 3.10
N TRP A 72 -10.59 -2.14 3.78
CA TRP A 72 -10.13 -1.88 5.12
C TRP A 72 -9.03 -0.82 5.15
N PHE A 73 -8.91 -0.16 6.30
CA PHE A 73 -7.87 0.83 6.60
C PHE A 73 -7.09 0.44 7.84
N TYR A 74 -5.85 0.90 7.91
CA TYR A 74 -4.98 0.72 9.06
C TYR A 74 -4.24 2.02 9.35
N ARG A 75 -4.15 2.39 10.63
CA ARG A 75 -3.38 3.55 11.08
C ARG A 75 -2.16 3.07 11.86
N TYR A 76 -0.96 3.39 11.38
CA TYR A 76 0.30 3.01 12.04
C TYR A 76 0.46 3.65 13.43
N GLY A 77 0.16 4.95 13.58
CA GLY A 77 0.41 5.69 14.83
C GLY A 77 -0.26 5.13 16.09
N ASP A 78 -1.49 4.61 15.96
CA ASP A 78 -2.26 4.00 17.08
C ASP A 78 -2.48 2.50 16.88
N GLU A 79 -1.83 1.89 15.89
CA GLU A 79 -2.03 0.49 15.47
C GLU A 79 -3.51 0.11 15.25
N ALA A 80 -4.31 1.08 14.82
CA ALA A 80 -5.76 0.93 14.72
C ALA A 80 -6.18 0.30 13.40
N PHE A 81 -6.95 -0.78 13.47
CA PHE A 81 -7.55 -1.44 12.30
C PHE A 81 -9.01 -1.02 12.12
N PHE A 82 -9.38 -0.67 10.89
CA PHE A 82 -10.74 -0.32 10.49
C PHE A 82 -11.18 -1.29 9.40
N ALA A 83 -12.26 -2.05 9.64
CA ALA A 83 -12.76 -3.04 8.70
C ALA A 83 -13.21 -2.43 7.35
N SER A 84 -13.58 -1.16 7.36
CA SER A 84 -13.92 -0.38 6.17
C SER A 84 -13.72 1.11 6.43
N GLY A 85 -13.74 1.91 5.36
CA GLY A 85 -13.72 3.36 5.42
C GLY A 85 -14.35 3.96 4.16
N PRO A 86 -14.21 5.28 3.96
CA PRO A 86 -14.76 5.95 2.79
C PRO A 86 -14.04 5.52 1.50
N ASP A 87 -14.74 5.64 0.38
CA ASP A 87 -14.16 5.38 -0.94
C ASP A 87 -13.12 6.46 -1.29
N LEU A 88 -11.93 6.02 -1.71
CA LEU A 88 -10.87 6.91 -2.18
C LEU A 88 -11.01 7.17 -3.68
N ALA A 89 -10.39 8.23 -4.20
CA ALA A 89 -10.37 8.51 -5.63
C ALA A 89 -9.91 7.28 -6.43
N PRO A 90 -10.59 6.92 -7.53
CA PRO A 90 -10.25 5.74 -8.32
C PRO A 90 -8.88 5.87 -9.02
N PRO A 91 -8.24 4.74 -9.39
CA PRO A 91 -8.64 3.37 -9.06
C PRO A 91 -8.47 3.04 -7.57
N GLU A 92 -9.30 2.14 -7.07
CA GLU A 92 -9.32 1.76 -5.65
C GLU A 92 -8.46 0.54 -5.32
N HIS A 93 -7.98 -0.17 -6.34
CA HIS A 93 -7.13 -1.34 -6.19
C HIS A 93 -6.21 -1.46 -7.41
N HIS A 94 -5.17 -2.29 -7.29
CA HIS A 94 -4.31 -2.63 -8.41
C HIS A 94 -5.09 -3.39 -9.51
N PRO A 95 -4.63 -3.40 -10.77
CA PRO A 95 -5.29 -4.14 -11.85
C PRO A 95 -5.55 -5.60 -11.46
N VAL A 96 -6.75 -6.11 -11.77
CA VAL A 96 -7.13 -7.50 -11.41
C VAL A 96 -6.30 -8.56 -12.14
N ASP A 97 -5.71 -8.22 -13.27
CA ASP A 97 -4.79 -9.08 -14.02
C ASP A 97 -3.37 -9.12 -13.42
N GLN A 98 -3.07 -8.25 -12.44
CA GLN A 98 -1.79 -8.25 -11.74
C GLN A 98 -1.78 -9.32 -10.64
N PRO A 99 -0.75 -10.20 -10.59
CA PRO A 99 -0.65 -11.23 -9.57
C PRO A 99 -0.26 -10.64 -8.20
N VAL A 100 -0.51 -11.44 -7.18
CA VAL A 100 -0.15 -11.21 -5.78
C VAL A 100 0.58 -12.47 -5.31
N PRO A 101 1.91 -12.45 -5.11
CA PRO A 101 2.85 -11.34 -5.23
C PRO A 101 3.01 -10.80 -6.66
N GLY A 102 3.45 -9.54 -6.80
CA GLY A 102 3.71 -8.87 -8.09
C GLY A 102 5.00 -8.04 -8.08
N PRO A 103 5.41 -7.44 -9.20
CA PRO A 103 4.78 -7.48 -10.51
C PRO A 103 5.07 -8.79 -11.25
N VAL A 104 4.25 -9.11 -12.26
CA VAL A 104 4.41 -10.34 -13.06
C VAL A 104 5.83 -10.45 -13.64
N GLY A 105 6.46 -11.62 -13.47
CA GLY A 105 7.80 -11.90 -13.98
C GLY A 105 8.97 -11.41 -13.10
N ALA A 106 8.73 -10.59 -12.08
CA ALA A 106 9.76 -10.16 -11.13
C ALA A 106 9.79 -10.99 -9.83
N VAL A 107 8.74 -11.78 -9.58
CA VAL A 107 8.63 -12.60 -8.37
C VAL A 107 9.48 -13.87 -8.51
N PRO A 108 10.48 -14.11 -7.64
CA PRO A 108 11.30 -15.32 -7.68
C PRO A 108 10.51 -16.57 -7.25
N ALA A 109 10.96 -17.76 -7.66
CA ALA A 109 10.31 -19.02 -7.29
C ALA A 109 10.30 -19.24 -5.77
N ASP A 110 11.37 -18.84 -5.10
CA ASP A 110 11.59 -18.98 -3.65
C ASP A 110 11.10 -17.74 -2.87
N TRP A 111 10.15 -16.98 -3.40
CA TRP A 111 9.70 -15.71 -2.80
C TRP A 111 9.25 -15.82 -1.34
N ARG A 112 8.75 -16.99 -0.92
CA ARG A 112 8.32 -17.25 0.46
C ARG A 112 9.47 -17.22 1.47
N ASP A 113 10.71 -17.46 1.03
CA ASP A 113 11.90 -17.36 1.88
C ASP A 113 12.39 -15.92 2.05
N HIS A 114 11.77 -14.97 1.35
CA HIS A 114 12.14 -13.56 1.30
C HIS A 114 11.08 -12.62 1.92
N VAL A 115 10.00 -13.17 2.47
CA VAL A 115 8.94 -12.40 3.16
C VAL A 115 9.15 -12.43 4.67
N HIS A 116 8.63 -11.41 5.37
CA HIS A 116 8.76 -11.22 6.81
C HIS A 116 7.54 -11.72 7.60
#